data_AF-A0A848GA55-F1
#
_entry.id   AF-A0A848GA55-F1
#
_cell.length_a   1.000
_cell.length_b   1.000
_cell.length_c   1.000
_cell.angle_alpha   90.00
_cell.angle_beta   90.00
_cell.angle_gamma   90.00
#
_symmetry.space_group_name_H-M   'P 1'
#
loop_
_entity.id
_entity.type
_entity.pdbx_description
1 polymer ?
#
loop_
_entity_poly.entity_id
_entity_poly.type
_entity_poly.pdbx_seq_one_letter_code
_entity_poly.pdbx_strand_id
1 'polypeptide(L)'
;MDGRGKTNYRHPLKMVAAQYAREDTVVSDGLLVRPPGADFTATEMALEPDMMALARSLNQASQGERVRLIRNGVAASRILELVEAMHVSRERLLGMLNLPDASVKRKIRQRAMLSQEQSERVLGLLRLIGQVAVMVEHSGDPKEFDAARWVGDWIERPIPALGGSRPADYMETLVGQTIVSQLLAQSQAAVFA
;
A
#
# COMPACT_ATOMS: atom_id res chain seq x y z
N MET A 1 3.05 -17.06 -40.97
CA MET A 1 3.52 -17.75 -39.76
C MET A 1 4.29 -16.71 -38.97
N ASP A 2 3.62 -16.09 -37.99
CA ASP A 2 3.64 -16.48 -36.57
C ASP A 2 4.84 -15.81 -35.88
N GLY A 3 4.79 -15.12 -34.74
CA GLY A 3 3.75 -14.76 -33.80
C GLY A 3 4.52 -14.08 -32.66
N ARG A 4 4.48 -12.74 -32.57
CA ARG A 4 5.04 -12.02 -31.41
C ARG A 4 3.90 -11.68 -30.47
N GLY A 5 3.78 -12.50 -29.43
CA GLY A 5 2.84 -12.34 -28.32
C GLY A 5 2.98 -10.96 -27.68
N LYS A 6 1.92 -10.16 -27.81
CA LYS A 6 1.72 -8.93 -27.04
C LYS A 6 1.05 -9.34 -25.74
N THR A 7 1.84 -9.41 -24.66
CA THR A 7 1.34 -9.63 -23.30
C THR A 7 0.53 -8.41 -22.87
N ASN A 8 -0.78 -8.52 -23.02
CA ASN A 8 -1.77 -7.50 -22.70
C ASN A 8 -2.09 -7.59 -21.19
N TYR A 9 -1.28 -6.94 -20.36
CA TYR A 9 -1.57 -6.80 -18.92
C TYR A 9 -2.71 -5.79 -18.74
N ARG A 10 -3.95 -6.27 -18.94
CA ARG A 10 -5.19 -5.54 -18.67
C ARG A 10 -5.56 -5.72 -17.19
N HIS A 11 -5.77 -4.58 -16.56
CA HIS A 11 -5.66 -4.35 -15.12
C HIS A 11 -6.83 -4.94 -14.28
N PRO A 12 -6.56 -5.64 -13.14
CA PRO A 12 -7.51 -6.38 -12.28
C PRO A 12 -8.65 -5.60 -11.58
N LEU A 13 -9.04 -4.41 -12.04
CA LEU A 13 -10.00 -3.56 -11.33
C LEU A 13 -11.26 -3.20 -12.02
N LYS A 14 -11.20 -3.19 -13.35
CA LYS A 14 -12.42 -3.00 -14.11
C LYS A 14 -13.27 -4.28 -14.09
N MET A 15 -12.71 -5.42 -13.68
CA MET A 15 -13.46 -6.67 -13.49
C MET A 15 -14.16 -6.79 -12.14
N VAL A 16 -13.61 -6.21 -11.06
CA VAL A 16 -14.19 -6.36 -9.72
C VAL A 16 -15.45 -5.51 -9.54
N ALA A 17 -15.58 -4.39 -10.26
CA ALA A 17 -16.68 -3.45 -10.06
C ALA A 17 -17.94 -3.71 -10.92
N ALA A 18 -17.96 -4.70 -11.83
CA ALA A 18 -19.05 -4.75 -12.83
C ALA A 18 -19.64 -6.13 -13.22
N GLN A 19 -19.09 -7.29 -12.80
CA GLN A 19 -19.48 -8.56 -13.46
C GLN A 19 -19.89 -9.78 -12.59
N TYR A 20 -19.97 -9.74 -11.27
CA TYR A 20 -20.34 -10.94 -10.50
C TYR A 20 -21.56 -10.77 -9.59
N ALA A 21 -22.73 -10.90 -10.21
CA ALA A 21 -23.93 -11.40 -9.55
C ALA A 21 -24.10 -12.89 -9.91
N ARG A 22 -23.72 -13.80 -8.98
CA ARG A 22 -24.37 -15.08 -8.64
C ARG A 22 -23.42 -16.10 -7.98
N GLU A 23 -23.97 -16.66 -6.90
CA GLU A 23 -23.85 -18.02 -6.33
C GLU A 23 -22.48 -18.61 -5.90
N ASP A 24 -22.41 -18.79 -4.56
CA ASP A 24 -22.07 -20.01 -3.82
C ASP A 24 -20.62 -20.56 -3.71
N THR A 25 -20.17 -20.57 -2.44
CA THR A 25 -19.50 -21.68 -1.70
C THR A 25 -17.98 -21.63 -1.41
N VAL A 26 -17.67 -21.21 -0.16
CA VAL A 26 -16.86 -21.83 0.94
C VAL A 26 -15.34 -22.19 0.78
N VAL A 27 -14.51 -21.43 1.55
CA VAL A 27 -13.44 -21.73 2.57
C VAL A 27 -12.44 -22.90 2.30
N SER A 28 -11.10 -22.79 2.48
CA SER A 28 -10.36 -22.63 3.76
C SER A 28 -8.86 -22.42 3.57
N ASP A 29 -8.25 -21.63 4.47
CA ASP A 29 -6.86 -21.16 4.46
C ASP A 29 -6.11 -21.56 5.74
N GLY A 30 -4.82 -21.89 5.62
CA GLY A 30 -3.94 -22.36 6.69
C GLY A 30 -3.14 -21.24 7.36
N LEU A 31 -3.75 -20.08 7.59
CA LEU A 31 -3.06 -18.90 8.11
C LEU A 31 -3.14 -18.79 9.63
N LEU A 32 -2.03 -18.39 10.25
CA LEU A 32 -1.91 -18.18 11.70
C LEU A 32 -2.74 -16.95 12.12
N VAL A 33 -3.92 -17.18 12.69
CA VAL A 33 -4.82 -16.12 13.18
C VAL A 33 -4.32 -15.59 14.52
N ARG A 34 -4.05 -14.28 14.59
CA ARG A 34 -3.60 -13.59 15.81
C ARG A 34 -4.76 -13.47 16.82
N PRO A 35 -4.52 -13.71 18.13
CA PRO A 35 -5.54 -13.48 19.14
C PRO A 35 -5.87 -11.98 19.28
N PRO A 36 -7.14 -11.62 19.50
CA PRO A 36 -7.54 -10.24 19.73
C PRO A 36 -6.91 -9.70 21.03
N GLY A 37 -6.21 -8.58 20.95
CA GLY A 37 -5.62 -7.89 22.11
C GLY A 37 -4.12 -8.09 22.34
N ALA A 38 -3.41 -8.84 21.50
CA ALA A 38 -1.94 -8.91 21.55
C ALA A 38 -1.31 -7.64 20.94
N ASP A 39 -0.54 -6.90 21.75
CA ASP A 39 0.25 -5.73 21.33
C ASP A 39 1.33 -6.15 20.32
N PHE A 40 1.45 -5.41 19.21
CA PHE A 40 2.58 -5.57 18.27
C PHE A 40 3.88 -5.14 18.96
N THR A 41 4.89 -6.00 19.02
CA THR A 41 6.21 -5.53 19.47
C THR A 41 6.91 -4.75 18.36
N ALA A 42 7.58 -3.66 18.74
CA ALA A 42 8.45 -2.89 17.85
C ALA A 42 9.55 -3.76 17.18
N THR A 43 9.94 -4.83 17.88
CA THR A 43 10.92 -5.82 17.44
C THR A 43 10.35 -6.73 16.35
N GLU A 44 9.09 -7.17 16.45
CA GLU A 44 8.43 -7.94 15.38
C GLU A 44 8.33 -7.12 14.09
N MET A 45 7.98 -5.83 14.15
CA MET A 45 7.84 -5.00 12.94
C MET A 45 9.16 -4.60 12.28
N ALA A 46 10.25 -4.55 13.06
CA ALA A 46 11.60 -4.38 12.53
C ALA A 46 12.13 -5.68 11.88
N LEU A 47 11.52 -6.82 12.19
CA LEU A 47 11.90 -8.15 11.74
C LEU A 47 10.91 -8.77 10.76
N GLU A 48 9.72 -8.20 10.53
CA GLU A 48 8.79 -8.63 9.48
C GLU A 48 9.48 -8.44 8.10
N PRO A 49 9.98 -9.53 7.48
CA PRO A 49 10.68 -9.43 6.21
C PRO A 49 9.68 -9.14 5.08
N ASP A 50 8.43 -9.59 5.23
CA ASP A 50 7.39 -9.45 4.23
C ASP A 50 6.68 -8.10 4.33
N MET A 51 6.90 -7.26 3.32
CA MET A 51 6.28 -5.94 3.17
C MET A 51 4.75 -6.00 3.17
N MET A 52 4.15 -7.06 2.62
CA MET A 52 2.69 -7.19 2.53
C MET A 52 2.06 -7.54 3.88
N ALA A 53 2.72 -8.38 4.69
CA ALA A 53 2.30 -8.63 6.06
C ALA A 53 2.34 -7.32 6.87
N LEU A 54 3.44 -6.57 6.77
CA LEU A 54 3.58 -5.26 7.40
C LEU A 54 2.50 -4.27 6.97
N ALA A 55 2.21 -4.18 5.66
CA ALA A 55 1.19 -3.28 5.12
C ALA A 55 -0.20 -3.59 5.71
N ARG A 56 -0.59 -4.86 5.74
CA ARG A 56 -1.86 -5.30 6.36
C ARG A 56 -1.92 -4.98 7.85
N SER A 57 -0.86 -5.30 8.59
CA SER A 57 -0.76 -5.01 10.02
C SER A 57 -0.86 -3.51 10.32
N LEU A 58 -0.20 -2.66 9.53
CA LEU A 58 -0.28 -1.20 9.66
C LEU A 58 -1.70 -0.65 9.45
N ASN A 59 -2.45 -1.24 8.52
CA ASN A 59 -3.83 -0.86 8.28
C ASN A 59 -4.72 -1.11 9.51
N GLN A 60 -4.49 -2.21 10.23
CA GLN A 60 -5.24 -2.58 11.43
C GLN A 60 -4.66 -2.01 12.73
N ALA A 61 -3.42 -1.49 12.71
CA ALA A 61 -2.74 -0.97 13.88
C ALA A 61 -3.46 0.25 14.51
N SER A 62 -3.46 0.30 15.83
CA SER A 62 -3.89 1.45 16.62
C SER A 62 -3.02 2.69 16.37
N GLN A 63 -3.51 3.86 16.76
CA GLN A 63 -2.74 5.11 16.68
C GLN A 63 -1.45 5.03 17.51
N GLY A 64 -1.50 4.43 18.70
CA GLY A 64 -0.33 4.27 19.56
C GLY A 64 0.76 3.39 18.94
N GLU A 65 0.39 2.27 18.32
CA GLU A 65 1.32 1.40 17.59
C GLU A 65 1.99 2.14 16.43
N ARG A 66 1.21 2.88 15.64
CA ARG A 66 1.73 3.71 14.55
C ARG A 66 2.75 4.73 15.04
N VAL A 67 2.44 5.44 16.13
CA VAL A 67 3.36 6.41 16.74
C VAL A 67 4.67 5.74 17.18
N ARG A 68 4.60 4.53 17.75
CA ARG A 68 5.82 3.78 18.13
C ARG A 68 6.67 3.45 16.91
N LEU A 69 6.06 3.02 15.81
CA LEU A 69 6.79 2.68 14.58
C LEU A 69 7.45 3.88 13.94
N ILE A 70 6.74 5.00 13.90
CA ILE A 70 7.29 6.26 13.42
C ILE A 70 8.52 6.66 14.25
N ARG A 71 8.43 6.55 15.58
CA ARG A 71 9.53 6.87 16.50
C ARG A 71 10.75 5.96 16.31
N ASN A 72 10.52 4.67 16.09
CA ASN A 72 11.58 3.69 15.81
C ASN A 72 12.19 3.88 14.41
N GLY A 73 11.43 4.50 13.51
CA GLY A 73 11.81 4.76 12.13
C GLY A 73 11.59 3.54 11.22
N VAL A 74 11.67 3.79 9.92
CA VAL A 74 11.65 2.75 8.88
C VAL A 74 13.04 2.60 8.27
N ALA A 75 13.50 1.37 8.06
CA ALA A 75 14.77 1.11 7.38
C ALA A 75 14.75 1.72 5.97
N ALA A 76 15.80 2.47 5.58
CA ALA A 76 15.83 3.13 4.28
C ALA A 76 15.81 2.15 3.09
N SER A 77 16.20 0.88 3.29
CA SER A 77 16.09 -0.19 2.29
C SER A 77 14.65 -0.46 1.87
N ARG A 78 13.65 -0.17 2.73
CA ARG A 78 12.23 -0.40 2.44
C ARG A 78 11.73 0.42 1.25
N ILE A 79 12.42 1.51 0.90
CA ILE A 79 12.16 2.28 -0.33
C ILE A 79 12.37 1.42 -1.57
N LEU A 80 13.39 0.55 -1.60
CA LEU A 80 13.67 -0.31 -2.75
C LEU A 80 12.59 -1.38 -2.90
N GLU A 81 12.12 -1.93 -1.78
CA GLU A 81 11.04 -2.91 -1.78
C GLU A 81 9.73 -2.32 -2.27
N LEU A 82 9.43 -1.06 -1.89
CA LEU A 82 8.26 -0.34 -2.41
C LEU A 82 8.36 -0.04 -3.90
N VAL A 83 9.55 0.29 -4.39
CA VAL A 83 9.80 0.50 -5.83
C VAL A 83 9.44 -0.75 -6.62
N GLU A 84 9.94 -1.91 -6.20
CA GLU A 84 9.67 -3.17 -6.88
C GLU A 84 8.20 -3.58 -6.75
N ALA A 85 7.63 -3.54 -5.54
CA ALA A 85 6.27 -3.99 -5.30
C ALA A 85 5.22 -3.10 -6.00
N MET A 86 5.42 -1.79 -6.03
CA MET A 86 4.50 -0.87 -6.72
C MET A 86 4.78 -0.75 -8.21
N HIS A 87 5.91 -1.29 -8.69
CA HIS A 87 6.33 -1.22 -10.08
C HIS A 87 6.49 0.24 -10.59
N VAL A 88 7.00 1.13 -9.73
CA VAL A 88 7.24 2.56 -10.00
C VAL A 88 8.73 2.88 -9.99
N SER A 89 9.17 3.93 -10.67
CA SER A 89 10.57 4.34 -10.58
C SER A 89 10.90 4.88 -9.18
N ARG A 90 12.14 4.68 -8.75
CA ARG A 90 12.63 5.24 -7.46
C ARG A 90 12.51 6.76 -7.41
N GLU A 91 12.84 7.44 -8.50
CA GLU A 91 12.68 8.90 -8.61
C GLU A 91 11.22 9.30 -8.37
N ARG A 92 10.28 8.57 -8.99
CA ARG A 92 8.85 8.88 -8.84
C ARG A 92 8.35 8.65 -7.42
N LEU A 93 8.70 7.52 -6.80
CA LEU A 93 8.34 7.22 -5.41
C LEU A 93 8.86 8.29 -4.45
N LEU A 94 10.13 8.68 -4.62
CA LEU A 94 10.75 9.70 -3.78
C LEU A 94 10.14 11.08 -3.97
N GLY A 95 9.86 11.47 -5.21
CA GLY A 95 9.18 12.73 -5.51
C GLY A 95 7.78 12.79 -4.89
N MET A 96 6.99 11.73 -5.06
CA MET A 96 5.64 11.61 -4.49
C MET A 96 5.62 11.73 -2.95
N LEU A 97 6.62 11.20 -2.27
CA LEU A 97 6.74 11.26 -0.81
C LEU A 97 7.60 12.44 -0.32
N ASN A 98 8.02 13.34 -1.22
CA ASN A 98 8.93 14.44 -0.92
C ASN A 98 10.18 14.01 -0.13
N LEU A 99 10.82 12.93 -0.58
CA LEU A 99 12.00 12.34 0.05
C LEU A 99 13.28 12.74 -0.73
N PRO A 100 14.25 13.44 -0.11
CA PRO A 100 15.47 13.84 -0.82
C PRO A 100 16.32 12.63 -1.24
N ASP A 101 16.56 12.48 -2.54
CA ASP A 101 17.27 11.33 -3.11
C ASP A 101 18.65 11.10 -2.46
N ALA A 102 19.47 12.14 -2.40
CA ALA A 102 20.82 12.07 -1.83
C ALA A 102 20.80 11.58 -0.36
N SER A 103 19.80 12.01 0.41
CA SER A 103 19.62 11.60 1.81
C SER A 103 19.25 10.11 1.90
N VAL A 104 18.29 9.65 1.08
CA VAL A 104 17.87 8.24 1.05
C VAL A 104 19.00 7.33 0.57
N LYS A 105 19.72 7.69 -0.51
CA LYS A 105 20.90 6.93 -0.98
C LYS A 105 21.95 6.79 0.10
N ARG A 106 22.25 7.88 0.83
CA ARG A 106 23.18 7.86 1.95
C ARG A 106 22.70 6.90 3.04
N LYS A 107 21.44 6.98 3.45
CA LYS A 107 20.87 6.12 4.50
C LYS A 107 20.84 4.64 4.11
N ILE A 108 20.53 4.31 2.86
CA ILE A 108 20.59 2.92 2.35
C ILE A 108 22.03 2.36 2.49
N ARG A 109 23.04 3.11 2.01
CA ARG A 109 24.45 2.67 2.12
C ARG A 109 24.91 2.47 3.57
N GLN A 110 24.40 3.29 4.48
CA GLN A 110 24.71 3.24 5.91
C GLN A 110 23.86 2.23 6.69
N ARG A 111 22.91 1.53 6.03
CA ARG A 111 21.90 0.69 6.68
C ARG A 111 21.16 1.45 7.80
N ALA A 112 20.92 2.73 7.57
CA ALA A 112 20.33 3.64 8.55
C ALA A 112 18.81 3.72 8.39
N MET A 113 18.15 4.11 9.47
CA MET A 113 16.72 4.42 9.49
C MET A 113 16.44 5.76 8.80
N LEU A 114 15.28 5.87 8.16
CA LEU A 114 14.69 7.13 7.73
C LEU A 114 14.43 8.02 8.97
N SER A 115 14.35 9.35 8.77
CA SER A 115 13.90 10.22 9.86
C SER A 115 12.44 9.92 10.22
N GLN A 116 11.95 10.41 11.36
CA GLN A 116 10.56 10.22 11.77
C GLN A 116 9.59 10.73 10.69
N GLU A 117 9.80 11.95 10.21
CA GLU A 117 8.99 12.56 9.15
C GLU A 117 9.01 11.76 7.83
N GLN A 118 10.17 11.23 7.44
CA GLN A 118 10.30 10.36 6.27
C GLN A 118 9.59 9.01 6.50
N SER A 119 9.69 8.47 7.72
CA SER A 119 9.08 7.22 8.13
C SER A 119 7.55 7.33 8.14
N GLU A 120 6.99 8.44 8.63
CA GLU A 120 5.56 8.71 8.60
C GLU A 120 5.00 8.62 7.18
N ARG A 121 5.64 9.29 6.23
CA ARG A 121 5.18 9.29 4.83
C ARG A 121 5.25 7.91 4.20
N VAL A 122 6.31 7.15 4.48
CA VAL A 122 6.46 5.77 3.99
C VAL A 122 5.43 4.84 4.62
N LEU A 123 5.20 4.96 5.93
CA LEU A 123 4.21 4.14 6.65
C LEU A 123 2.78 4.43 6.20
N GLY A 124 2.45 5.69 5.86
CA GLY A 124 1.12 5.99 5.33
C GLY A 124 0.89 5.46 3.92
N LEU A 125 1.91 5.41 3.06
CA LEU A 125 1.82 4.69 1.78
C LEU A 125 1.66 3.17 1.98
N LEU A 126 2.44 2.56 2.87
CA LEU A 126 2.29 1.15 3.22
C LEU A 126 0.89 0.84 3.77
N ARG A 127 0.35 1.74 4.59
CA ARG A 127 -1.02 1.64 5.10
C ARG A 127 -2.05 1.68 3.98
N LEU A 128 -1.86 2.53 2.98
CA LEU A 128 -2.74 2.59 1.81
C LEU A 128 -2.72 1.28 1.03
N ILE A 129 -1.55 0.67 0.83
CA ILE A 129 -1.42 -0.68 0.23
C ILE A 129 -2.16 -1.72 1.07
N GLY A 130 -1.97 -1.70 2.40
CA GLY A 130 -2.67 -2.59 3.32
C GLY A 130 -4.19 -2.41 3.31
N GLN A 131 -4.66 -1.18 3.17
CA GLN A 131 -6.08 -0.85 3.03
C GLN A 131 -6.67 -1.49 1.78
N VAL A 132 -5.99 -1.37 0.63
CA VAL A 132 -6.43 -2.00 -0.62
C VAL A 132 -6.43 -3.53 -0.50
N ALA A 133 -5.37 -4.12 0.06
CA ALA A 133 -5.29 -5.56 0.27
C ALA A 133 -6.47 -6.09 1.09
N VAL A 134 -6.77 -5.42 2.21
CA VAL A 134 -7.94 -5.75 3.04
C VAL A 134 -9.25 -5.57 2.28
N MET A 135 -9.42 -4.48 1.52
CA MET A 135 -10.65 -4.25 0.74
C MET A 135 -10.90 -5.37 -0.28
N VAL A 136 -9.87 -5.89 -0.93
CA VAL A 136 -10.00 -6.98 -1.91
C VAL A 136 -10.28 -8.32 -1.25
N GLU A 137 -9.63 -8.63 -0.12
CA GLU A 137 -9.94 -9.84 0.66
C GLU A 137 -11.41 -9.92 1.08
N HIS A 138 -12.02 -8.78 1.41
CA HIS A 138 -13.45 -8.71 1.74
C HIS A 138 -14.38 -8.81 0.52
N SER A 139 -13.85 -8.73 -0.70
CA SER A 139 -14.62 -8.62 -1.95
C SER A 139 -14.54 -9.85 -2.88
N GLY A 140 -13.74 -10.88 -2.57
CA GLY A 140 -13.63 -12.09 -3.40
C GLY A 140 -12.27 -12.81 -3.31
N ASP A 141 -11.93 -13.63 -4.33
CA ASP A 141 -10.70 -14.45 -4.37
C ASP A 141 -9.43 -13.59 -4.50
N PRO A 142 -8.63 -13.46 -3.41
CA PRO A 142 -7.48 -12.55 -3.39
C PRO A 142 -6.25 -13.12 -4.09
N LYS A 143 -6.27 -14.39 -4.55
CA LYS A 143 -5.05 -15.13 -4.95
C LYS A 143 -4.29 -14.55 -6.14
N GLU A 144 -4.92 -13.72 -6.96
CA GLU A 144 -4.27 -13.11 -8.14
C GLU A 144 -4.14 -11.58 -8.05
N PHE A 145 -4.57 -10.96 -6.95
CA PHE A 145 -4.60 -9.51 -6.84
C PHE A 145 -3.35 -8.94 -6.16
N ASP A 146 -2.54 -8.21 -6.93
CA ASP A 146 -1.38 -7.47 -6.43
C ASP A 146 -1.78 -6.05 -5.99
N ALA A 147 -2.00 -5.88 -4.68
CA ALA A 147 -2.39 -4.61 -4.10
C ALA A 147 -1.32 -3.52 -4.20
N ALA A 148 -0.04 -3.87 -4.13
CA ALA A 148 1.03 -2.88 -4.21
C ALA A 148 1.14 -2.32 -5.63
N ARG A 149 1.15 -3.19 -6.63
CA ARG A 149 1.13 -2.80 -8.04
C ARG A 149 -0.12 -2.01 -8.40
N TRP A 150 -1.26 -2.43 -7.86
CA TRP A 150 -2.50 -1.68 -8.00
C TRP A 150 -2.39 -0.25 -7.50
N VAL A 151 -1.87 -0.04 -6.28
CA VAL A 151 -1.68 1.29 -5.72
C VAL A 151 -0.74 2.09 -6.59
N GLY A 152 0.36 1.51 -7.05
CA GLY A 152 1.29 2.14 -7.98
C GLY A 152 0.62 2.69 -9.24
N ASP A 153 -0.29 1.93 -9.84
CA ASP A 153 -1.05 2.36 -11.03
C ASP A 153 -2.18 3.35 -10.70
N TRP A 154 -2.90 3.15 -9.59
CA TRP A 154 -4.07 3.96 -9.23
C TRP A 154 -3.68 5.36 -8.79
N ILE A 155 -2.60 5.49 -8.03
CA ILE A 155 -2.16 6.75 -7.42
C ILE A 155 -1.77 7.80 -8.46
N GLU A 156 -1.49 7.37 -9.69
CA GLU A 156 -1.16 8.22 -10.85
C GLU A 156 -2.37 8.64 -11.68
N ARG A 157 -3.57 8.12 -11.39
CA ARG A 157 -4.77 8.42 -12.19
C ARG A 157 -5.45 9.69 -11.67
N PRO A 158 -5.78 10.66 -12.53
CA PRO A 158 -6.66 11.78 -12.19
C PRO A 158 -7.99 11.28 -11.62
N ILE A 159 -8.38 11.79 -10.44
CA ILE A 159 -9.65 11.44 -9.80
C ILE A 159 -10.59 12.66 -9.77
N PRO A 160 -11.81 12.57 -10.32
CA PRO A 160 -12.77 13.70 -10.31
C PRO A 160 -13.07 14.25 -8.92
N ALA A 161 -13.17 13.38 -7.90
CA ALA A 161 -13.40 13.78 -6.51
C ALA A 161 -12.26 14.61 -5.89
N LEU A 162 -11.07 14.60 -6.50
CA LEU A 162 -9.92 15.46 -6.16
C LEU A 162 -9.79 16.65 -7.12
N GLY A 163 -10.88 17.04 -7.79
CA GLY A 163 -10.87 18.09 -8.81
C GLY A 163 -10.05 17.74 -10.04
N GLY A 164 -9.86 16.45 -10.34
CA GLY A 164 -9.02 15.98 -11.46
C GLY A 164 -7.54 15.86 -11.10
N SER A 165 -7.14 16.10 -9.86
CA SER A 165 -5.78 15.85 -9.39
C SER A 165 -5.50 14.36 -9.20
N ARG A 166 -4.22 13.97 -9.17
CA ARG A 166 -3.84 12.58 -8.88
C ARG A 166 -3.68 12.39 -7.37
N PRO A 167 -4.03 11.22 -6.81
CA PRO A 167 -3.74 10.91 -5.41
C PRO A 167 -2.26 11.10 -5.04
N ALA A 168 -1.33 10.82 -5.96
CA ALA A 168 0.11 11.03 -5.76
C ALA A 168 0.48 12.47 -5.37
N ASP A 169 -0.27 13.46 -5.86
CA ASP A 169 -0.01 14.88 -5.60
C ASP A 169 -0.34 15.28 -4.14
N TYR A 170 -0.95 14.39 -3.36
CA TYR A 170 -1.29 14.60 -1.94
C TYR A 170 -0.37 13.83 -0.98
N MET A 171 0.44 12.90 -1.48
CA MET A 171 1.16 11.93 -0.65
C MET A 171 2.37 12.51 0.10
N GLU A 172 2.78 13.73 -0.21
CA GLU A 172 3.88 14.44 0.45
C GLU A 172 3.50 14.95 1.86
N THR A 173 2.22 14.96 2.23
CA THR A 173 1.76 15.37 3.55
C THR A 173 0.89 14.30 4.22
N LEU A 174 0.92 14.23 5.55
CA LEU A 174 0.09 13.28 6.31
C LEU A 174 -1.41 13.57 6.13
N VAL A 175 -1.76 14.85 6.05
CA VAL A 175 -3.13 15.29 5.80
C VAL A 175 -3.58 14.79 4.43
N GLY A 176 -2.76 14.96 3.39
CA GLY A 176 -3.07 14.46 2.05
C GLY A 176 -3.16 12.94 1.98
N GLN A 177 -2.27 12.20 2.65
CA GLN A 177 -2.39 10.74 2.78
C GLN A 177 -3.69 10.31 3.46
N THR A 178 -4.16 11.07 4.46
CA THR A 178 -5.45 10.82 5.12
C THR A 178 -6.61 11.04 4.16
N ILE A 179 -6.59 12.12 3.37
CA ILE A 179 -7.59 12.39 2.34
C ILE A 179 -7.64 11.25 1.31
N VAL A 180 -6.48 10.80 0.82
CA VAL A 180 -6.39 9.70 -0.15
C VAL A 180 -6.93 8.39 0.42
N SER A 181 -6.59 8.07 1.67
CA SER A 181 -7.11 6.87 2.36
C SER A 181 -8.63 6.93 2.56
N GLN A 182 -9.18 8.09 2.92
CA GLN A 182 -10.62 8.29 3.07
C GLN A 182 -11.35 8.22 1.73
N LEU A 183 -10.79 8.82 0.67
CA LEU A 183 -11.31 8.72 -0.69
C LEU A 183 -11.41 7.25 -1.13
N LEU A 184 -10.37 6.46 -0.85
CA LEU A 184 -10.36 5.03 -1.16
C LEU A 184 -11.49 4.29 -0.41
N ALA A 185 -11.67 4.55 0.89
CA ALA A 185 -12.75 3.98 1.69
C ALA A 185 -14.14 4.41 1.19
N GLN A 186 -14.31 5.67 0.78
CA GLN A 186 -15.60 6.16 0.26
C GLN A 186 -15.91 5.62 -1.14
N SER A 187 -14.88 5.39 -1.96
CA SER A 187 -15.05 4.74 -3.26
C SER A 187 -15.56 3.30 -3.13
N GLN A 188 -15.32 2.64 -1.99
CA GLN A 188 -15.98 1.39 -1.64
C GLN A 188 -17.49 1.61 -1.52
N ALA A 189 -17.93 2.58 -0.71
CA ALA A 189 -19.34 2.83 -0.42
C ALA A 189 -20.16 3.30 -1.64
N ALA A 190 -19.57 4.08 -2.55
CA ALA A 190 -20.24 4.55 -3.77
C ALA A 190 -20.30 3.48 -4.89
N VAL A 191 -19.53 2.40 -4.76
CA VAL A 191 -19.56 1.24 -5.68
C VAL A 191 -20.56 0.17 -5.19
N PHE A 192 -21.08 0.28 -3.96
CA PHE A 192 -22.03 -0.67 -3.35
C PHE A 192 -23.42 -0.07 -3.02
N ALA A 193 -23.72 1.16 -3.45
CA ALA A 193 -25.01 1.84 -3.25
C ALA A 193 -25.82 1.97 -4.55
#